data_AF-A0A7R9WP94-F1
#
_entry.id   AF-A0A7R9WP94-F1
#
_cell.length_a   1.000
_cell.length_b   1.000
_cell.length_c   1.000
_cell.angle_alpha   90.00
_cell.angle_beta   90.00
_cell.angle_gamma   90.00
#
_symmetry.space_group_name_H-M   'P 1'
#
loop_
_entity.id
_entity.type
_entity.pdbx_description
1 polymer ?
#
loop_
_entity_poly.entity_id
_entity_poly.type
_entity_poly.pdbx_seq_one_letter_code
_entity_poly.pdbx_strand_id
1 'polypeptide(L)'
;DNRHLLSYMINGPLKDKQAASAVQVALDDEYMKLLNLSHDLLRNFIPHVLSKINRVTFGLLSKSDMKNVVEKNVSLARRLTAIPFIGKDIPSRASQFSH
;
A
#
# COMPACT_ATOMS: atom_id res chain seq x y z
N ASP A 1 -28.79 1.43 8.50
CA ASP A 1 -27.99 2.27 9.41
C ASP A 1 -26.52 1.90 9.26
N ASN A 2 -25.65 2.85 8.93
CA ASN A 2 -24.25 2.59 8.55
C ASN A 2 -23.40 2.05 9.70
N ARG A 3 -23.89 2.17 10.95
CA ARG A 3 -23.19 1.69 12.15
C ARG A 3 -22.99 0.17 12.14
N HIS A 4 -23.98 -0.59 11.67
CA HIS A 4 -23.86 -2.05 11.58
C HIS A 4 -22.86 -2.49 10.50
N LEU A 5 -22.85 -1.80 9.35
CA LEU A 5 -21.87 -2.03 8.28
C LEU A 5 -20.43 -1.77 8.75
N LEU A 6 -20.19 -0.63 9.41
CA LEU A 6 -18.87 -0.30 9.97
C LEU A 6 -18.47 -1.27 11.08
N SER A 7 -19.40 -1.63 11.97
CA SER A 7 -19.15 -2.62 13.03
C SER A 7 -18.72 -3.96 12.42
N TYR A 8 -19.44 -4.43 11.41
CA TYR A 8 -19.11 -5.67 10.69
C TYR A 8 -17.73 -5.59 10.04
N MET A 9 -17.45 -4.51 9.30
CA MET A 9 -16.19 -4.35 8.56
C MET A 9 -14.96 -4.32 9.48
N ILE A 10 -15.08 -3.76 10.69
CA ILE A 10 -13.97 -3.69 11.66
C ILE A 10 -13.84 -4.99 12.46
N ASN A 11 -14.95 -5.55 12.92
CA ASN A 11 -14.95 -6.60 13.93
C ASN A 11 -15.16 -8.02 13.36
N GLY A 12 -15.75 -8.11 12.17
CA GLY A 12 -16.15 -9.36 11.54
C GLY A 12 -17.46 -9.95 12.11
N PRO A 13 -17.93 -11.07 11.54
CA PRO A 13 -19.24 -11.66 11.84
C PRO A 13 -19.36 -12.24 13.26
N LEU A 14 -18.25 -12.62 13.90
CA LEU A 14 -18.27 -13.34 15.17
C LEU A 14 -18.45 -12.43 16.40
N LYS A 15 -18.07 -11.15 16.29
CA LYS A 15 -18.00 -10.23 17.43
C LYS A 15 -19.28 -9.41 17.60
N ASP A 16 -19.99 -9.11 16.51
CA ASP A 16 -21.27 -8.40 16.54
C ASP A 16 -22.33 -9.17 15.73
N LYS A 17 -23.05 -10.06 16.43
CA LYS A 17 -24.09 -10.90 15.81
C LYS A 17 -25.28 -10.10 15.32
N GLN A 18 -25.59 -8.96 15.94
CA GLN A 18 -26.68 -8.09 15.50
C GLN A 18 -26.31 -7.40 14.20
N ALA A 19 -25.09 -6.84 14.11
CA ALA A 19 -24.59 -6.29 12.86
C ALA A 19 -24.50 -7.36 11.76
N ALA A 20 -23.99 -8.55 12.06
CA ALA A 20 -23.91 -9.64 11.08
C ALA A 20 -25.30 -10.02 10.52
N SER A 21 -26.30 -10.16 11.39
CA SER A 21 -27.66 -10.45 10.95
C SER A 21 -28.27 -9.32 10.14
N ALA A 22 -28.09 -8.06 10.56
CA ALA A 22 -28.62 -6.90 9.84
C ALA A 22 -27.99 -6.74 8.44
N VAL A 23 -26.68 -6.97 8.35
CA VAL A 23 -25.90 -6.88 7.11
C VAL A 23 -26.26 -8.02 6.16
N GLN A 24 -26.45 -9.24 6.67
CA GLN A 24 -26.82 -10.39 5.85
C GLN A 24 -28.25 -10.34 5.31
N VAL A 25 -29.17 -9.67 6.00
CA VAL A 25 -30.52 -9.41 5.50
C VAL A 25 -30.53 -8.28 4.46
N ALA A 26 -29.61 -7.32 4.58
CA ALA A 26 -29.61 -6.10 3.77
C ALA A 26 -28.78 -6.19 2.48
N LEU A 27 -27.87 -7.16 2.35
CA LEU A 27 -26.93 -7.25 1.24
C LEU A 27 -27.09 -8.55 0.46
N ASP A 28 -27.02 -8.46 -0.87
CA ASP A 28 -26.93 -9.62 -1.74
C ASP A 28 -25.58 -10.35 -1.59
N ASP A 29 -25.54 -11.59 -2.07
CA ASP A 29 -24.37 -12.49 -1.95
C ASP A 29 -23.07 -11.88 -2.49
N GLU A 30 -23.13 -11.14 -3.61
CA GLU A 30 -21.95 -10.49 -4.19
C GLU A 30 -21.39 -9.39 -3.27
N TYR A 31 -22.26 -8.55 -2.70
CA TYR A 31 -21.84 -7.51 -1.77
C TYR A 31 -21.37 -8.10 -0.43
N MET A 32 -21.95 -9.21 0.03
CA MET A 32 -21.47 -9.93 1.20
C MET A 32 -20.05 -10.47 1.00
N LYS A 33 -19.75 -11.02 -0.17
CA LYS A 33 -18.38 -11.45 -0.53
C LYS A 33 -17.41 -10.27 -0.53
N LEU A 34 -17.79 -9.14 -1.13
CA LEU A 34 -16.96 -7.93 -1.16
C LEU A 34 -16.71 -7.37 0.25
N LEU A 35 -17.72 -7.39 1.12
CA LEU A 35 -17.61 -6.92 2.50
C LEU A 35 -16.69 -7.83 3.33
N ASN A 36 -16.82 -9.16 3.19
CA ASN A 36 -15.92 -10.12 3.83
C ASN A 36 -14.48 -9.95 3.35
N LEU A 37 -14.27 -9.81 2.04
CA LEU A 37 -12.95 -9.53 1.47
C LEU A 37 -12.36 -8.23 2.04
N SER A 38 -13.17 -7.18 2.16
CA SER A 38 -12.74 -5.90 2.73
C SER A 38 -12.32 -6.04 4.20
N HIS A 39 -13.08 -6.81 5.00
CA HIS A 39 -12.69 -7.13 6.38
C HIS A 39 -11.34 -7.84 6.44
N ASP A 40 -11.13 -8.87 5.62
CA ASP A 40 -9.90 -9.64 5.59
C ASP A 40 -8.70 -8.81 5.11
N LEU A 41 -8.89 -7.93 4.12
CA LEU A 41 -7.85 -7.01 3.67
C LEU A 41 -7.42 -6.05 4.78
N LEU A 42 -8.39 -5.45 5.48
CA LEU A 42 -8.12 -4.51 6.58
C LEU A 42 -7.44 -5.20 7.77
N ARG A 43 -7.86 -6.42 8.10
CA ARG A 43 -7.41 -7.12 9.30
C ARG A 43 -6.10 -7.89 9.10
N ASN A 44 -5.95 -8.53 7.95
CA ASN A 44 -4.82 -9.43 7.70
C ASN A 44 -3.77 -8.75 6.83
N PHE A 45 -4.17 -8.07 5.74
CA PHE A 45 -3.18 -7.56 4.78
C PHE A 45 -2.63 -6.19 5.14
N ILE A 46 -3.48 -5.24 5.56
CA ILE A 46 -3.04 -3.86 5.85
C ILE A 46 -1.92 -3.79 6.91
N PRO A 47 -1.98 -4.50 8.05
CA PRO A 47 -0.90 -4.45 9.03
C PRO A 47 0.43 -4.91 8.44
N HIS A 48 0.42 -5.94 7.60
CA HIS A 48 1.62 -6.42 6.94
C HIS A 48 2.14 -5.45 5.88
N VAL A 49 1.26 -4.85 5.06
CA VAL A 49 1.66 -3.86 4.05
C VAL A 49 2.23 -2.60 4.72
N LEU A 50 1.58 -2.09 5.76
CA LEU A 50 2.01 -0.89 6.47
C LEU A 50 3.25 -1.13 7.36
N SER A 51 3.48 -2.37 7.81
CA SER A 51 4.72 -2.74 8.51
C SER A 51 5.96 -2.69 7.62
N LYS A 52 5.78 -2.70 6.28
CA LYS A 52 6.91 -2.60 5.36
C LYS A 52 7.40 -1.16 5.31
N ILE A 53 8.62 -0.96 5.77
CA ILE A 53 9.34 0.30 5.56
C ILE A 53 9.67 0.40 4.07
N ASN A 54 9.13 1.42 3.41
CA ASN A 54 9.57 1.80 2.06
C ASN A 54 10.95 2.44 2.18
N ARG A 55 11.97 1.60 2.00
CA ARG A 55 13.39 1.97 2.10
C ARG A 55 13.89 2.82 0.91
N VAL A 56 13.10 2.85 -0.16
CA VAL A 56 13.36 3.68 -1.33
C VAL A 56 12.43 4.89 -1.28
N THR A 57 13.02 6.09 -1.28
CA THR A 57 12.28 7.33 -1.44
C THR A 57 11.72 7.41 -2.86
N PHE A 58 10.40 7.38 -2.99
CA PHE A 58 9.72 7.65 -4.25
C PHE A 58 9.31 9.12 -4.27
N GLY A 59 9.64 9.84 -5.35
CA GLY A 59 9.36 11.26 -5.47
C GLY A 59 9.45 11.72 -6.92
N LEU A 60 9.21 13.00 -7.17
CA LEU A 60 9.46 13.61 -8.48
C LEU A 60 10.91 14.07 -8.52
N LEU A 61 11.64 13.77 -9.61
CA LEU A 61 12.99 14.30 -9.81
C LEU A 61 12.92 15.83 -9.89
N SER A 62 13.69 16.51 -9.05
CA SER A 62 13.89 17.95 -9.19
C SER A 62 14.62 18.26 -10.50
N LYS A 63 14.52 19.50 -10.98
CA LYS A 63 15.33 19.99 -12.12
C LYS A 63 16.83 19.83 -11.88
N SER A 64 17.28 19.91 -10.63
CA SER A 64 18.67 19.63 -10.23
C SER A 64 19.02 18.14 -10.38
N ASP A 65 18.10 17.25 -10.01
CA ASP A 65 18.31 15.81 -10.08
C ASP A 65 18.35 15.34 -11.53
N MET A 66 17.52 15.92 -12.40
CA MET A 66 17.56 15.65 -13.83
C MET A 66 18.92 15.99 -14.47
N LYS A 67 19.57 17.08 -14.05
CA LYS A 67 20.92 17.42 -14.53
C LYS A 67 21.94 16.36 -14.08
N ASN A 68 21.89 15.97 -12.81
CA ASN A 68 22.74 14.92 -12.24
C ASN A 68 22.52 13.55 -12.90
N VAL A 69 21.29 13.22 -13.31
CA VAL A 69 20.90 11.98 -13.99
C VAL A 69 21.45 11.94 -15.43
N VAL A 70 21.42 13.08 -16.13
CA VAL A 70 21.98 13.23 -17.49
C VAL A 70 23.50 13.11 -17.47
N GLU A 71 24.17 13.74 -16.49
CA GLU A 71 25.64 13.70 -16.36
C GLU A 71 26.17 12.30 -15.99
N LYS A 72 25.35 11.44 -15.38
CA LYS A 72 25.74 10.12 -14.86
C LYS A 72 25.30 8.92 -15.73
N ASN A 73 24.81 9.14 -16.96
CA ASN A 73 24.36 8.07 -17.87
C ASN A 73 23.40 7.04 -17.24
N VAL A 74 22.40 7.54 -16.52
CA VAL A 74 21.39 6.70 -15.86
C VAL A 74 20.45 6.06 -16.89
N SER A 75 20.03 4.80 -16.66
CA SER A 75 19.12 4.08 -17.55
C SER A 75 17.73 4.74 -17.66
N LEU A 76 17.10 4.61 -18.83
CA LEU A 76 15.82 5.23 -19.14
C LEU A 76 14.71 4.81 -18.18
N ALA A 77 14.65 3.53 -17.81
CA ALA A 77 13.71 3.01 -16.82
C ALA A 77 13.82 3.75 -15.48
N ARG A 78 15.04 4.07 -15.03
CA ARG A 78 15.29 4.77 -13.76
C ARG A 78 14.94 6.25 -13.81
N ARG A 79 15.08 6.89 -14.98
CA ARG A 79 14.66 8.27 -15.20
C ARG A 79 13.13 8.41 -15.12
N LEU A 80 12.39 7.43 -15.65
CA LEU A 80 10.93 7.44 -15.65
C LEU A 80 10.33 7.14 -14.27
N THR A 81 10.98 6.29 -13.47
CA THR A 81 10.50 5.95 -12.12
C THR A 81 10.88 6.98 -11.05
N ALA A 82 11.61 8.02 -11.43
CA ALA A 82 12.01 9.13 -10.57
C ALA A 82 12.66 8.67 -9.25
N ILE A 83 13.45 7.60 -9.32
CA ILE A 83 14.18 7.05 -8.17
C ILE A 83 15.48 7.85 -8.02
N PRO A 84 15.61 8.73 -6.99
CA PRO A 84 16.84 9.46 -6.76
C PRO A 84 17.91 8.45 -6.34
N PHE A 85 18.97 8.32 -7.13
CA PHE A 85 20.18 7.65 -6.68
C PHE A 85 20.77 8.47 -5.55
N ILE A 86 20.49 8.11 -4.30
CA ILE A 86 21.55 7.70 -3.40
C ILE A 86 20.98 6.74 -2.33
N GLY A 87 21.19 5.43 -2.52
CA GLY A 87 20.91 4.39 -1.52
C GLY A 87 19.56 3.66 -1.63
N LYS A 88 19.58 2.33 -1.49
CA LYS A 88 18.40 1.54 -1.09
C LYS A 88 17.98 1.82 0.35
N ASP A 89 18.82 2.52 1.14
CA ASP A 89 18.59 2.94 2.53
C ASP A 89 19.45 4.16 2.94
N ILE A 90 20.66 4.33 2.38
CA ILE A 90 21.58 5.45 2.70
C ILE A 90 22.38 5.85 1.46
N PRO A 91 22.61 7.15 1.23
CA PRO A 91 23.43 7.65 0.15
C PRO A 91 24.85 7.02 0.03
N SER A 92 25.09 6.04 -0.85
CA SER A 92 26.45 5.65 -1.24
C SER A 92 26.61 5.15 -2.68
N ARG A 93 27.80 5.37 -3.25
CA ARG A 93 28.22 4.88 -4.59
C ARG A 93 28.40 3.36 -4.63
N ALA A 94 28.66 2.73 -3.49
CA ALA A 94 28.90 1.29 -3.36
C ALA A 94 27.61 0.46 -3.54
N SER A 95 26.45 1.03 -3.25
CA SER A 95 25.15 0.34 -3.37
C SER A 95 24.71 0.10 -4.83
N GLN A 96 25.43 0.63 -5.83
CA GLN A 96 25.09 0.49 -7.26
C GLN A 96 25.33 -0.94 -7.81
N PHE A 97 26.15 -1.75 -7.13
CA PHE A 97 26.58 -3.08 -7.59
C PHE A 97 26.34 -4.20 -6.58
N SER A 98 25.58 -3.95 -5.52
CA SER A 98 25.25 -4.99 -4.54
C SER A 98 24.13 -5.87 -5.10
N HIS A 99 24.45 -7.14 -5.35
CA HIS A 99 23.52 -8.19 -5.77
C HIS A 99 22.65 -8.67 -4.61
#